data_AF-A0A7V8VZ56-F1
#
_entry.id   AF-A0A7V8VZ56-F1
#
_cell.length_a   1.000
_cell.length_b   1.000
_cell.length_c   1.000
_cell.angle_alpha   90.00
_cell.angle_beta   90.00
_cell.angle_gamma   90.00
#
_symmetry.space_group_name_H-M   'P 1'
#
loop_
_entity.id
_entity.type
_entity.pdbx_description
1 polymer ?
#
loop_
_entity_poly.entity_id
_entity_poly.type
_entity_poly.pdbx_seq_one_letter_code
_entity_poly.pdbx_strand_id
1 'polypeptide(L)'
;MHLAQMAHVPPSWIDPEPIPTGSDTGSWHSDPLIGELLYRRAIRDRNSAADFLDARRRAAPDHLRLPNIERAIARIGESVTQGQRIGIFGDYDADGVTSTALLTLALRSIAGEHMVVPALLERADGYGLNVRAIAAMAAAGVKLLIAVDCGSSDHEQAAFAIASGMDLIVLDHHRMADDGPEGAITVSPQLATDTYLNDLAAVGIVYLLVSGLAQAGYPVSDGHDDGEAGFLDLVAMGTVADVASLRGVNRALVRDGLRAMDCSGTRPGVRALLRVAGVAPEVVTAEDIAFRIGPRINAAGRIDSPCLAFDLLMASDPLDAQRLA
;
A
#
# COMPACT_ATOMS: atom_id res chain seq x y z
N MET A 1 43.98 -9.80 6.34
CA MET A 1 42.91 -9.33 7.27
C MET A 1 41.99 -10.52 7.49
N HIS A 2 41.90 -11.02 8.71
CA HIS A 2 41.23 -12.28 9.08
C HIS A 2 39.73 -12.24 8.77
N LEU A 3 39.25 -13.16 7.93
CA LEU A 3 37.86 -13.62 7.96
C LEU A 3 37.72 -14.51 9.19
N ALA A 4 37.18 -13.97 10.29
CA ALA A 4 36.78 -14.78 11.42
C ALA A 4 35.69 -15.76 10.94
N GLN A 5 35.96 -17.06 11.06
CA GLN A 5 34.93 -18.09 10.92
C GLN A 5 33.85 -17.81 11.95
N MET A 6 32.68 -17.34 11.51
CA MET A 6 31.50 -17.30 12.37
C MET A 6 31.22 -18.75 12.78
N ALA A 7 31.34 -19.04 14.07
CA ALA A 7 31.04 -20.36 14.60
C ALA A 7 29.60 -20.72 14.22
N HIS A 8 29.42 -21.88 13.58
CA HIS A 8 28.11 -22.39 13.21
C HIS A 8 27.30 -22.67 14.47
N VAL A 9 26.40 -21.76 14.84
CA VAL A 9 25.45 -21.98 15.94
C VAL A 9 24.39 -22.96 15.44
N PRO A 10 24.23 -24.15 16.03
CA PRO A 10 23.19 -25.07 15.63
C PRO A 10 21.80 -24.48 15.90
N PRO A 11 20.77 -24.81 15.10
CA PRO A 11 19.42 -24.35 15.36
C PRO A 11 18.93 -24.86 16.72
N SER A 12 18.33 -23.96 17.50
CA SER A 12 17.67 -24.30 18.77
C SER A 12 16.19 -24.52 18.52
N TRP A 13 15.68 -25.69 18.92
CA TRP A 13 14.25 -25.96 18.95
C TRP A 13 13.67 -25.32 20.21
N ILE A 14 12.59 -24.55 20.06
CA ILE A 14 11.92 -23.87 21.16
C ILE A 14 10.47 -24.34 21.16
N ASP A 15 10.08 -25.07 22.21
CA ASP A 15 8.68 -25.42 22.40
C ASP A 15 7.89 -24.16 22.77
N PRO A 16 6.70 -23.96 22.19
CA PRO A 16 5.90 -22.78 22.48
C PRO A 16 5.31 -22.89 23.89
N GLU A 17 5.18 -21.76 24.59
CA GLU A 17 4.72 -21.72 25.99
C GLU A 17 3.40 -22.51 26.21
N PRO A 18 3.23 -23.21 27.34
CA PRO A 18 1.97 -23.90 27.64
C PRO A 18 0.79 -22.93 27.64
N ILE A 19 -0.34 -23.35 27.07
CA ILE A 19 -1.58 -22.58 27.15
C ILE A 19 -2.09 -22.65 28.61
N PRO A 20 -2.45 -21.51 29.24
CA PRO A 20 -2.92 -21.50 30.62
C PRO A 20 -4.12 -22.43 30.83
N THR A 21 -4.07 -23.22 31.89
CA THR A 21 -5.17 -24.11 32.29
C THR A 21 -6.45 -23.30 32.49
N GLY A 22 -7.55 -23.74 31.87
CA GLY A 22 -8.83 -23.02 31.90
C GLY A 22 -9.07 -22.10 30.69
N SER A 23 -8.13 -21.99 29.75
CA SER A 23 -8.38 -21.31 28.47
C SER A 23 -9.42 -22.07 27.65
N ASP A 24 -10.45 -21.36 27.15
CA ASP A 24 -11.56 -21.95 26.38
C ASP A 24 -11.25 -22.07 24.88
N THR A 25 -10.01 -22.40 24.50
CA THR A 25 -9.58 -22.44 23.10
C THR A 25 -10.32 -23.50 22.29
N GLY A 26 -10.68 -24.63 22.91
CA GLY A 26 -11.41 -25.73 22.28
C GLY A 26 -12.82 -25.35 21.82
N SER A 27 -13.34 -24.20 22.26
CA SER A 27 -14.67 -23.73 21.85
C SER A 27 -14.61 -22.86 20.60
N TRP A 28 -13.42 -22.37 20.22
CA TRP A 28 -13.25 -21.41 19.12
C TRP A 28 -13.35 -22.04 17.73
N HIS A 29 -13.10 -23.34 17.63
CA HIS A 29 -13.17 -24.10 16.39
C HIS A 29 -13.56 -25.56 16.68
N SER A 30 -14.13 -26.28 15.72
CA SER A 30 -14.52 -27.69 15.87
C SER A 30 -13.32 -28.63 16.10
N ASP A 31 -12.14 -28.21 15.63
CA ASP A 31 -10.85 -28.85 15.91
C ASP A 31 -10.12 -28.08 17.02
N PRO A 32 -9.89 -28.69 18.21
CA PRO A 32 -9.18 -28.08 19.33
C PRO A 32 -7.78 -27.59 18.97
N LEU A 33 -7.06 -28.28 18.07
CA LEU A 33 -5.72 -27.88 17.66
C LEU A 33 -5.73 -26.52 16.95
N ILE A 34 -6.76 -26.24 16.15
CA ILE A 34 -6.93 -24.93 15.51
C ILE A 34 -7.14 -23.86 16.57
N GLY A 35 -7.98 -24.10 17.59
CA GLY A 35 -8.17 -23.17 18.70
C GLY A 35 -6.86 -22.84 19.43
N GLU A 36 -6.03 -23.85 19.71
CA GLU A 36 -4.72 -23.67 20.31
C GLU A 36 -3.75 -22.89 19.42
N LEU A 37 -3.72 -23.16 18.11
CA LEU A 37 -2.91 -22.43 17.14
C LEU A 37 -3.30 -20.96 17.04
N LEU A 38 -4.60 -20.65 17.07
CA LEU A 38 -5.10 -19.27 17.09
C LEU A 38 -4.65 -18.56 18.37
N TYR A 39 -4.75 -19.22 19.53
CA TYR A 39 -4.22 -18.68 20.79
C TYR A 39 -2.72 -18.35 20.68
N ARG A 40 -1.93 -19.25 20.11
CA ARG A 40 -0.49 -19.02 19.91
C ARG A 40 -0.18 -17.89 18.93
N ARG A 41 -1.14 -17.52 18.06
CA ARG A 41 -1.07 -16.36 17.15
C ARG A 41 -1.61 -15.06 17.75
N ALA A 42 -1.76 -15.00 19.07
CA ALA A 42 -2.27 -13.86 19.82
C ALA A 42 -3.74 -13.51 19.58
N ILE A 43 -4.54 -14.46 19.09
CA ILE A 43 -6.00 -14.36 19.06
C ILE A 43 -6.50 -14.83 20.42
N ARG A 44 -7.23 -13.99 21.15
CA ARG A 44 -7.45 -14.18 22.59
C ARG A 44 -8.88 -14.55 22.99
N ASP A 45 -9.81 -14.54 22.06
CA ASP A 45 -11.21 -14.81 22.35
C ASP A 45 -11.93 -15.43 21.14
N ARG A 46 -13.12 -15.97 21.40
CA ARG A 46 -13.95 -16.65 20.38
C ARG A 46 -14.35 -15.70 19.24
N ASN A 47 -14.60 -14.43 19.52
CA ASN A 47 -15.04 -13.48 18.48
C ASN A 47 -13.87 -13.13 17.57
N SER A 48 -12.69 -12.85 18.12
CA SER A 48 -11.47 -12.63 17.31
C SER A 48 -11.05 -13.87 16.52
N ALA A 49 -11.29 -15.08 17.05
CA ALA A 49 -11.10 -16.32 16.32
C ALA A 49 -12.09 -16.49 15.15
N ALA A 50 -13.38 -16.25 15.40
CA ALA A 50 -14.41 -16.28 14.35
C ALA A 50 -14.11 -15.25 13.26
N ASP A 51 -13.71 -14.03 13.65
CA ASP A 51 -13.32 -12.98 12.72
C ASP A 51 -12.07 -13.36 11.89
N PHE A 52 -11.06 -13.97 12.50
CA PHE A 52 -9.85 -14.40 11.79
C PHE A 52 -10.12 -15.49 10.73
N LEU A 53 -11.06 -16.39 11.04
CA LEU A 53 -11.46 -17.52 10.20
C LEU A 53 -12.53 -17.15 9.16
N ASP A 54 -13.22 -16.02 9.35
CA ASP A 54 -14.22 -15.56 8.41
C ASP A 54 -13.55 -15.25 7.07
N ALA A 55 -14.00 -15.97 6.04
CA ALA A 55 -13.50 -15.82 4.69
C ALA A 55 -14.36 -14.86 3.86
N ARG A 56 -15.39 -14.21 4.42
CA ARG A 56 -16.23 -13.28 3.66
C ARG A 56 -15.50 -11.96 3.39
N ARG A 57 -15.73 -11.42 2.19
CA ARG A 57 -15.22 -10.11 1.79
C ARG A 57 -15.68 -9.03 2.78
N ARG A 58 -14.79 -8.09 3.11
CA ARG A 58 -15.09 -6.99 4.03
C ARG A 58 -15.18 -5.67 3.29
N ALA A 59 -15.96 -4.75 3.85
CA ALA A 59 -15.85 -3.33 3.48
C ALA A 59 -14.46 -2.81 3.89
N ALA A 60 -14.05 -1.70 3.28
CA ALA A 60 -12.88 -0.97 3.75
C ALA A 60 -13.04 -0.63 5.26
N PRO A 61 -11.97 -0.73 6.05
CA PRO A 61 -11.97 -0.19 7.41
C PRO A 61 -12.40 1.27 7.45
N ASP A 62 -12.84 1.72 8.62
CA ASP A 62 -13.15 3.13 8.83
C ASP A 62 -11.89 3.98 8.63
N HIS A 63 -11.88 4.78 7.55
CA HIS A 63 -10.77 5.63 7.17
C HIS A 63 -10.52 6.72 8.21
N LEU A 64 -11.55 7.18 8.95
CA LEU A 64 -11.45 8.24 9.96
C LEU A 64 -10.53 7.89 11.13
N ARG A 65 -10.13 6.61 11.24
CA ARG A 65 -9.12 6.17 12.21
C ARG A 65 -7.69 6.56 11.82
N LEU A 66 -7.46 7.02 10.59
CA LEU A 66 -6.19 7.61 10.16
C LEU A 66 -6.18 9.11 10.48
N PRO A 67 -5.30 9.59 11.37
CA PRO A 67 -5.18 11.01 11.66
C PRO A 67 -4.99 11.85 10.40
N ASN A 68 -5.62 13.03 10.38
CA ASN A 68 -5.58 14.00 9.28
C ASN A 68 -6.18 13.55 7.94
N ILE A 69 -6.74 12.33 7.82
CA ILE A 69 -7.26 11.86 6.52
C ILE A 69 -8.42 12.73 5.99
N GLU A 70 -9.29 13.23 6.87
CA GLU A 70 -10.38 14.13 6.47
C GLU A 70 -9.85 15.44 5.87
N ARG A 71 -8.75 15.96 6.43
CA ARG A 71 -8.07 17.14 5.90
C ARG A 71 -7.46 16.86 4.53
N ALA A 72 -6.88 15.68 4.34
CA ALA A 72 -6.34 15.25 3.05
C ALA A 72 -7.46 15.11 1.98
N ILE A 73 -8.57 14.46 2.33
CA ILE A 73 -9.76 14.32 1.47
C ILE A 73 -10.29 15.70 1.07
N ALA A 74 -10.49 16.60 2.04
CA ALA A 74 -10.98 17.95 1.79
C ALA A 74 -10.03 18.74 0.87
N ARG A 75 -8.71 18.64 1.09
CA ARG A 75 -7.72 19.32 0.27
C ARG A 75 -7.67 18.77 -1.16
N ILE A 76 -7.75 17.47 -1.35
CA ILE A 76 -7.87 16.86 -2.68
C ILE A 76 -9.15 17.35 -3.37
N GLY A 77 -10.27 17.37 -2.65
CA GLY A 77 -11.54 17.85 -3.17
C GLY A 77 -11.52 19.32 -3.63
N GLU A 78 -10.78 20.17 -2.90
CA GLU A 78 -10.51 21.55 -3.31
C GLU A 78 -9.72 21.62 -4.63
N SER A 79 -8.65 20.82 -4.77
CA SER A 79 -7.89 20.77 -6.02
C SER A 79 -8.74 20.33 -7.21
N VAL A 80 -9.59 19.32 -7.01
CA VAL A 80 -10.53 18.84 -8.04
C VAL A 80 -11.49 19.97 -8.44
N THR A 81 -12.10 20.64 -7.47
CA THR A 81 -13.08 21.72 -7.71
C THR A 81 -12.46 22.93 -8.41
N GLN A 82 -11.20 23.25 -8.08
CA GLN A 82 -10.48 24.39 -8.63
C GLN A 82 -9.70 24.06 -9.93
N GLY A 83 -9.73 22.82 -10.42
CA GLY A 83 -8.98 22.42 -11.61
C GLY A 83 -7.46 22.49 -11.42
N GLN A 84 -6.98 22.31 -10.18
CA GLN A 84 -5.56 22.36 -9.84
C GLN A 84 -4.84 21.06 -10.23
N ARG A 85 -3.64 21.17 -10.82
CA ARG A 85 -2.80 20.00 -11.07
C ARG A 85 -2.35 19.36 -9.76
N ILE A 86 -2.51 18.04 -9.68
CA ILE A 86 -2.12 17.21 -8.54
C ILE A 86 -0.91 16.36 -8.95
N GLY A 87 0.19 16.54 -8.25
CA GLY A 87 1.39 15.71 -8.37
C GLY A 87 1.33 14.56 -7.38
N ILE A 88 1.68 13.35 -7.82
CA ILE A 88 1.85 12.19 -6.94
C ILE A 88 3.32 11.79 -7.02
N PHE A 89 3.99 11.68 -5.89
CA PHE A 89 5.39 11.28 -5.80
C PHE A 89 5.53 10.06 -4.90
N GLY A 90 5.92 8.92 -5.45
CA GLY A 90 6.09 7.67 -4.69
C GLY A 90 7.53 7.16 -4.62
N ASP A 91 7.77 6.24 -3.68
CA ASP A 91 9.02 5.48 -3.61
C ASP A 91 9.14 4.46 -4.76
N TYR A 92 10.37 3.97 -5.01
CA TYR A 92 10.70 3.10 -6.14
C TYR A 92 10.44 1.61 -5.92
N ASP A 93 10.07 1.22 -4.70
CA ASP A 93 9.80 -0.17 -4.39
C ASP A 93 8.33 -0.55 -4.70
N ALA A 94 7.97 -1.79 -4.44
CA ALA A 94 6.67 -2.31 -4.79
C ALA A 94 5.52 -1.64 -4.04
N ASP A 95 5.71 -1.19 -2.80
CA ASP A 95 4.65 -0.48 -2.06
C ASP A 95 4.48 0.93 -2.62
N GLY A 96 5.57 1.68 -2.79
CA GLY A 96 5.55 3.00 -3.44
C GLY A 96 4.98 2.98 -4.86
N VAL A 97 5.37 2.01 -5.69
CA VAL A 97 4.88 1.86 -7.07
C VAL A 97 3.39 1.51 -7.11
N THR A 98 2.94 0.55 -6.29
CA THR A 98 1.52 0.15 -6.26
C THR A 98 0.64 1.23 -5.65
N SER A 99 1.11 1.92 -4.61
CA SER A 99 0.49 3.11 -4.02
C SER A 99 0.30 4.23 -5.04
N THR A 100 1.35 4.53 -5.81
CA THR A 100 1.31 5.57 -6.85
C THR A 100 0.36 5.19 -7.97
N ALA A 101 0.38 3.94 -8.43
CA ALA A 101 -0.54 3.46 -9.46
C ALA A 101 -2.01 3.54 -8.99
N LEU A 102 -2.28 3.08 -7.76
CA LEU A 102 -3.61 3.11 -7.15
C LEU A 102 -4.16 4.54 -7.09
N LEU A 103 -3.40 5.45 -6.49
CA LEU A 103 -3.83 6.84 -6.34
C LEU A 103 -3.96 7.53 -7.70
N THR A 104 -3.08 7.22 -8.65
CA THR A 104 -3.15 7.78 -10.01
C THR A 104 -4.45 7.37 -10.70
N LEU A 105 -4.79 6.08 -10.70
CA LEU A 105 -6.03 5.59 -11.30
C LEU A 105 -7.26 6.27 -10.68
N ALA A 106 -7.33 6.29 -9.34
CA ALA A 106 -8.44 6.90 -8.62
C ALA A 106 -8.56 8.41 -8.88
N LEU A 107 -7.46 9.17 -8.83
CA LEU A 107 -7.53 10.61 -9.08
C LEU A 107 -7.79 10.93 -10.54
N ARG A 108 -7.35 10.10 -11.49
CA ARG A 108 -7.68 10.27 -12.91
C ARG A 108 -9.16 10.03 -13.17
N SER A 109 -9.81 9.08 -12.47
CA SER A 109 -11.25 8.87 -12.60
C SER A 109 -12.07 10.03 -12.02
N ILE A 110 -11.54 10.69 -10.98
CA ILE A 110 -12.20 11.83 -10.32
C ILE A 110 -11.99 13.15 -11.08
N ALA A 111 -10.73 13.48 -11.41
CA ALA A 111 -10.31 14.80 -11.89
C ALA A 111 -10.01 14.83 -13.39
N GLY A 112 -9.77 13.68 -13.99
CA GLY A 112 -9.31 13.55 -15.38
C GLY A 112 -7.78 13.48 -15.52
N GLU A 113 -7.34 12.79 -16.58
CA GLU A 113 -5.92 12.47 -16.81
C GLU A 113 -4.99 13.68 -16.83
N HIS A 114 -5.42 14.77 -17.48
CA HIS A 114 -4.65 16.01 -17.64
C HIS A 114 -4.32 16.75 -16.32
N MET A 115 -4.99 16.41 -15.21
CA MET A 115 -4.76 17.02 -13.90
C MET A 115 -3.76 16.25 -13.04
N VAL A 116 -3.48 14.98 -13.34
CA VAL A 116 -2.68 14.09 -12.47
C VAL A 116 -1.29 13.87 -13.06
N VAL A 117 -0.26 14.22 -12.29
CA VAL A 117 1.15 14.10 -12.67
C VAL A 117 1.85 13.11 -11.74
N PRO A 118 1.88 11.81 -12.08
CA PRO A 118 2.63 10.84 -11.29
C PRO A 118 4.13 10.96 -11.55
N ALA A 119 4.93 10.72 -10.51
CA ALA A 119 6.35 10.50 -10.60
C ALA A 119 6.76 9.49 -9.52
N LEU A 120 7.86 8.80 -9.78
CA LEU A 120 8.47 7.88 -8.84
C LEU A 120 9.91 8.31 -8.60
N LEU A 121 10.39 8.06 -7.39
CA LEU A 121 11.78 8.26 -7.03
C LEU A 121 12.66 7.37 -7.93
N GLU A 122 13.75 7.89 -8.48
CA GLU A 122 14.76 7.04 -9.12
C GLU A 122 15.77 6.61 -8.07
N ARG A 123 16.23 5.36 -8.09
CA ARG A 123 17.21 4.88 -7.10
C ARG A 123 18.51 5.68 -7.07
N ALA A 124 18.87 6.30 -8.19
CA ALA A 124 20.04 7.20 -8.29
C ALA A 124 19.89 8.49 -7.46
N ASP A 125 18.66 8.85 -7.07
CA ASP A 125 18.35 10.07 -6.32
C ASP A 125 18.39 9.87 -4.80
N GLY A 126 18.57 8.64 -4.33
CA GLY A 126 18.60 8.30 -2.90
C GLY A 126 17.26 7.79 -2.40
N TYR A 127 16.82 8.28 -1.24
CA TYR A 127 15.58 7.90 -0.56
C TYR A 127 14.78 9.16 -0.19
N GLY A 128 13.45 9.06 -0.15
CA GLY A 128 12.57 10.14 0.26
C GLY A 128 12.22 11.16 -0.83
N LEU A 129 11.42 12.16 -0.46
CA LEU A 129 11.14 13.34 -1.28
C LEU A 129 12.47 14.00 -1.68
N ASN A 130 12.58 14.39 -2.96
CA ASN A 130 13.77 15.09 -3.43
C ASN A 130 13.45 16.42 -4.12
N VAL A 131 14.34 17.40 -3.90
CA VAL A 131 14.19 18.78 -4.37
C VAL A 131 14.07 18.86 -5.90
N ARG A 132 14.73 17.95 -6.64
CA ARG A 132 14.70 17.94 -8.11
C ARG A 132 13.30 17.61 -8.63
N ALA A 133 12.67 16.57 -8.08
CA ALA A 133 11.32 16.17 -8.44
C ALA A 133 10.30 17.26 -8.07
N ILE A 134 10.44 17.84 -6.87
CA ILE A 134 9.60 18.95 -6.41
C ILE A 134 9.70 20.15 -7.36
N ALA A 135 10.93 20.54 -7.74
CA ALA A 135 11.14 21.65 -8.68
C ALA A 135 10.54 21.34 -10.07
N ALA A 136 10.66 20.11 -10.56
CA ALA A 136 10.06 19.67 -11.82
C ALA A 136 8.52 19.73 -11.77
N MET A 137 7.91 19.30 -10.66
CA MET A 137 6.46 19.37 -10.45
C MET A 137 5.95 20.81 -10.34
N ALA A 138 6.68 21.67 -9.63
CA ALA A 138 6.39 23.10 -9.58
C ALA A 138 6.42 23.72 -10.98
N ALA A 139 7.43 23.39 -11.79
CA ALA A 139 7.53 23.83 -13.18
C ALA A 139 6.40 23.27 -14.08
N ALA A 140 5.89 22.07 -13.77
CA ALA A 140 4.72 21.47 -14.42
C ALA A 140 3.38 22.08 -13.95
N GLY A 141 3.41 23.05 -13.04
CA GLY A 141 2.24 23.77 -12.53
C GLY A 141 1.45 23.00 -11.47
N VAL A 142 2.04 21.99 -10.84
CA VAL A 142 1.44 21.29 -9.70
C VAL A 142 1.14 22.28 -8.57
N LYS A 143 -0.04 22.15 -7.95
CA LYS A 143 -0.48 22.95 -6.80
C LYS A 143 -0.72 22.13 -5.55
N LEU A 144 -0.97 20.83 -5.70
CA LEU A 144 -1.03 19.87 -4.62
C LEU A 144 -0.06 18.74 -4.91
N LEU A 145 0.94 18.56 -4.06
CA LEU A 145 1.84 17.41 -4.07
C LEU A 145 1.36 16.39 -3.04
N ILE A 146 1.23 15.13 -3.46
CA ILE A 146 0.94 14.00 -2.57
C ILE A 146 2.15 13.07 -2.60
N ALA A 147 2.93 13.06 -1.53
CA ALA A 147 3.99 12.10 -1.32
C ALA A 147 3.39 10.79 -0.77
N VAL A 148 3.74 9.67 -1.38
CA VAL A 148 3.25 8.34 -0.99
C VAL A 148 4.43 7.43 -0.67
N ASP A 149 4.33 6.70 0.43
CA ASP A 149 5.38 5.80 0.92
C ASP A 149 6.73 6.51 1.19
N CYS A 150 6.67 7.82 1.41
CA CYS A 150 7.82 8.66 1.72
C CYS A 150 7.34 10.01 2.28
N GLY A 151 8.28 10.85 2.71
CA GLY A 151 7.99 12.24 3.06
C GLY A 151 7.79 12.52 4.54
N SER A 152 7.48 11.51 5.38
CA SER A 152 7.19 11.75 6.81
C SER A 152 8.38 12.31 7.59
N SER A 153 9.60 12.08 7.13
CA SER A 153 10.85 12.57 7.75
C SER A 153 11.58 13.62 6.89
N ASP A 154 11.01 14.02 5.75
CA ASP A 154 11.67 14.87 4.75
C ASP A 154 11.36 16.36 4.96
N HIS A 155 11.64 16.87 6.18
CA HIS A 155 11.22 18.21 6.60
C HIS A 155 11.76 19.33 5.69
N GLU A 156 13.01 19.25 5.27
CA GLU A 156 13.62 20.28 4.41
C GLU A 156 12.99 20.30 3.01
N GLN A 157 12.71 19.13 2.46
CA GLN A 157 12.11 18.96 1.13
C GLN A 157 10.63 19.35 1.16
N ALA A 158 9.92 19.03 2.22
CA ALA A 158 8.56 19.50 2.46
C ALA A 158 8.50 21.04 2.54
N ALA A 159 9.40 21.66 3.31
CA ALA A 159 9.49 23.12 3.38
C ALA A 159 9.79 23.74 2.00
N PHE A 160 10.64 23.10 1.20
CA PHE A 160 10.93 23.52 -0.17
C PHE A 160 9.70 23.40 -1.10
N ALA A 161 8.91 22.32 -0.99
CA ALA A 161 7.66 22.16 -1.75
C ALA A 161 6.66 23.27 -1.43
N ILE A 162 6.47 23.56 -0.15
CA ILE A 162 5.57 24.63 0.34
C ILE A 162 6.06 26.00 -0.13
N ALA A 163 7.35 26.30 0.01
CA ALA A 163 7.96 27.53 -0.49
C ALA A 163 7.85 27.69 -2.02
N SER A 164 7.75 26.57 -2.74
CA SER A 164 7.51 26.53 -4.20
C SER A 164 6.04 26.76 -4.58
N GLY A 165 5.16 27.01 -3.60
CA GLY A 165 3.74 27.31 -3.82
C GLY A 165 2.87 26.09 -4.07
N MET A 166 3.27 24.93 -3.54
CA MET A 166 2.47 23.71 -3.50
C MET A 166 2.00 23.42 -2.08
N ASP A 167 0.76 22.97 -1.94
CA ASP A 167 0.35 22.29 -0.71
C ASP A 167 0.89 20.85 -0.73
N LEU A 168 1.15 20.28 0.44
CA LEU A 168 1.74 18.95 0.59
C LEU A 168 0.85 18.04 1.44
N ILE A 169 0.53 16.86 0.91
CA ILE A 169 -0.01 15.72 1.66
C ILE A 169 1.08 14.65 1.70
N VAL A 170 1.28 14.05 2.87
CA VAL A 170 2.19 12.92 3.07
C VAL A 170 1.36 11.71 3.49
N LEU A 171 1.44 10.62 2.72
CA LEU A 171 0.80 9.32 3.02
C LEU A 171 1.91 8.32 3.29
N ASP A 172 2.21 8.05 4.56
CA ASP A 172 3.40 7.29 4.94
C ASP A 172 3.14 6.40 6.16
N HIS A 173 3.77 5.23 6.18
CA HIS A 173 3.65 4.22 7.24
C HIS A 173 4.94 4.04 8.05
N HIS A 174 6.06 4.58 7.57
CA HIS A 174 7.35 4.52 8.23
C HIS A 174 7.30 5.06 9.66
N ARG A 175 8.24 4.59 10.50
CA ARG A 175 8.33 5.05 11.90
C ARG A 175 8.65 6.54 11.93
N MET A 176 7.81 7.30 12.63
CA MET A 176 7.97 8.74 12.78
C MET A 176 8.59 9.08 14.14
N ALA A 177 9.43 10.13 14.17
CA ALA A 177 10.00 10.67 15.40
C ALA A 177 9.20 11.85 15.96
N ASP A 178 8.35 12.47 15.14
CA ASP A 178 7.51 13.64 15.45
C ASP A 178 6.20 13.59 14.63
N ASP A 179 5.48 14.71 14.53
CA ASP A 179 4.19 14.82 13.86
C ASP A 179 4.30 14.93 12.31
N GLY A 180 5.52 14.85 11.77
CA GLY A 180 5.84 15.02 10.36
C GLY A 180 6.17 16.47 9.96
N PRO A 181 6.34 16.75 8.65
CA PRO A 181 6.81 18.06 8.20
C PRO A 181 5.84 19.20 8.50
N GLU A 182 6.38 20.34 8.97
CA GLU A 182 5.59 21.53 9.23
C GLU A 182 4.89 22.03 7.95
N GLY A 183 3.60 22.32 8.06
CA GLY A 183 2.77 22.79 6.95
C GLY A 183 2.27 21.69 6.01
N ALA A 184 2.74 20.44 6.15
CA ALA A 184 2.17 19.30 5.43
C ALA A 184 0.92 18.75 6.13
N ILE A 185 0.03 18.11 5.35
CA ILE A 185 -1.03 17.25 5.87
C ILE A 185 -0.47 15.83 5.93
N THR A 186 0.10 15.46 7.08
CA THR A 186 0.66 14.12 7.28
C THR A 186 -0.42 13.13 7.73
N VAL A 187 -0.69 12.13 6.90
CA VAL A 187 -1.60 11.01 7.18
C VAL A 187 -0.75 9.76 7.39
N SER A 188 -0.65 9.35 8.65
CA SER A 188 0.11 8.16 9.04
C SER A 188 -0.55 7.46 10.21
N PRO A 189 -0.60 6.12 10.24
CA PRO A 189 -1.07 5.39 11.41
C PRO A 189 -0.13 5.58 12.61
N GLN A 190 1.12 6.02 12.43
CA GLN A 190 2.03 6.30 13.54
C GLN A 190 1.60 7.49 14.39
N LEU A 191 0.74 8.37 13.87
CA LEU A 191 0.15 9.49 14.59
C LEU A 191 -1.08 9.08 15.42
N ALA A 192 -1.59 7.87 15.24
CA ALA A 192 -2.82 7.41 15.90
C ALA A 192 -2.54 7.02 17.36
N THR A 193 -3.53 7.25 18.22
CA THR A 193 -3.46 6.84 19.64
C THR A 193 -3.75 5.35 19.84
N ASP A 194 -4.45 4.72 18.90
CA ASP A 194 -4.70 3.29 18.87
C ASP A 194 -3.85 2.59 17.81
N THR A 195 -3.69 1.27 17.95
CA THR A 195 -2.76 0.48 17.15
C THR A 195 -3.40 -0.31 16.00
N TYR A 196 -4.70 -0.16 15.78
CA TYR A 196 -5.45 -1.06 14.89
C TYR A 196 -5.06 -0.92 13.41
N LEU A 197 -4.54 0.24 13.00
CA LEU A 197 -4.02 0.48 11.65
C LEU A 197 -2.48 0.56 11.57
N ASN A 198 -1.75 0.32 12.67
CA ASN A 198 -0.29 0.53 12.73
C ASN A 198 0.51 -0.38 11.80
N ASP A 199 -0.06 -1.52 11.45
CA ASP A 199 0.59 -2.50 10.57
C ASP A 199 0.38 -2.18 9.08
N LEU A 200 -0.46 -1.20 8.70
CA LEU A 200 -0.74 -0.89 7.30
C LEU A 200 0.55 -0.56 6.53
N ALA A 201 0.67 -1.13 5.34
CA ALA A 201 1.58 -0.65 4.30
C ALA A 201 1.05 0.69 3.72
N ALA A 202 1.89 1.45 3.02
CA ALA A 202 1.49 2.71 2.40
C ALA A 202 0.32 2.51 1.42
N VAL A 203 0.31 1.43 0.63
CA VAL A 203 -0.81 1.14 -0.29
C VAL A 203 -2.14 0.94 0.45
N GLY A 204 -2.10 0.46 1.69
CA GLY A 204 -3.27 0.34 2.55
C GLY A 204 -3.79 1.70 3.03
N ILE A 205 -2.89 2.64 3.35
CA ILE A 205 -3.23 4.04 3.67
C ILE A 205 -3.88 4.71 2.46
N VAL A 206 -3.27 4.55 1.29
CA VAL A 206 -3.80 5.08 0.02
C VAL A 206 -5.19 4.51 -0.28
N TYR A 207 -5.39 3.21 -0.08
CA TYR A 207 -6.69 2.57 -0.25
C TYR A 207 -7.77 3.17 0.68
N LEU A 208 -7.43 3.44 1.95
CA LEU A 208 -8.35 4.09 2.88
C LEU A 208 -8.65 5.54 2.48
N LEU A 209 -7.67 6.28 1.96
CA LEU A 209 -7.90 7.61 1.40
C LEU A 209 -8.88 7.57 0.22
N VAL A 210 -8.70 6.61 -0.68
CA VAL A 210 -9.57 6.41 -1.85
C VAL A 210 -10.98 5.98 -1.42
N SER A 211 -11.12 5.10 -0.42
CA SER A 211 -12.43 4.77 0.17
C SER A 211 -13.09 6.00 0.80
N GLY A 212 -12.33 6.85 1.49
CA GLY A 212 -12.83 8.11 2.02
C GLY A 212 -13.31 9.09 0.95
N LEU A 213 -12.59 9.19 -0.18
CA LEU A 213 -13.01 9.96 -1.35
C LEU A 213 -14.31 9.40 -1.95
N ALA A 214 -14.44 8.07 -2.09
CA ALA A 214 -15.65 7.43 -2.57
C ALA A 214 -16.85 7.70 -1.63
N GLN A 215 -16.65 7.62 -0.32
CA GLN A 215 -17.67 7.94 0.70
C GLN A 215 -18.06 9.43 0.69
N ALA A 216 -17.15 10.31 0.29
CA ALA A 216 -17.42 11.73 0.06
C ALA A 216 -18.16 12.01 -1.27
N GLY A 217 -18.47 10.98 -2.06
CA GLY A 217 -19.26 11.08 -3.28
C GLY A 217 -18.44 11.26 -4.57
N TYR A 218 -17.12 11.11 -4.52
CA TYR A 218 -16.28 11.15 -5.71
C TYR A 218 -16.37 9.84 -6.52
N PRO A 219 -16.38 9.91 -7.87
CA PRO A 219 -16.49 8.73 -8.73
C PRO A 219 -15.14 8.01 -8.85
N VAL A 220 -14.81 7.21 -7.85
CA VAL A 220 -13.61 6.37 -7.83
C VAL A 220 -13.82 5.14 -8.73
N SER A 221 -12.88 4.89 -9.67
CA SER A 221 -12.87 3.69 -10.50
C SER A 221 -11.45 3.39 -11.01
N ASP A 222 -11.14 2.12 -11.22
CA ASP A 222 -9.92 1.66 -11.90
C ASP A 222 -10.12 1.44 -13.42
N GLY A 223 -11.27 1.86 -13.96
CA GLY A 223 -11.72 1.57 -15.31
C GLY A 223 -12.82 0.50 -15.38
N HIS A 224 -13.14 -0.17 -14.27
CA HIS A 224 -14.23 -1.14 -14.15
C HIS A 224 -15.29 -0.71 -13.11
N ASP A 225 -16.43 -1.42 -13.05
CA ASP A 225 -17.61 -1.10 -12.24
C ASP A 225 -17.56 -1.67 -10.81
N ASP A 226 -16.36 -1.67 -10.21
CA ASP A 226 -16.11 -2.25 -8.89
C ASP A 226 -15.80 -1.20 -7.80
N GLY A 227 -15.83 0.09 -8.16
CA GLY A 227 -15.54 1.20 -7.25
C GLY A 227 -14.16 1.06 -6.60
N GLU A 228 -14.06 1.32 -5.29
CA GLU A 228 -12.81 1.13 -4.53
C GLU A 228 -12.33 -0.34 -4.51
N ALA A 229 -13.23 -1.31 -4.67
CA ALA A 229 -12.86 -2.73 -4.67
C ALA A 229 -11.85 -3.09 -5.76
N GLY A 230 -11.90 -2.38 -6.90
CA GLY A 230 -11.06 -2.62 -8.05
C GLY A 230 -9.56 -2.53 -7.73
N PHE A 231 -9.19 -1.82 -6.66
CA PHE A 231 -7.79 -1.61 -6.27
C PHE A 231 -7.20 -2.68 -5.35
N LEU A 232 -8.00 -3.64 -4.87
CA LEU A 232 -7.55 -4.58 -3.83
C LEU A 232 -6.37 -5.47 -4.27
N ASP A 233 -6.22 -5.72 -5.56
CA ASP A 233 -5.05 -6.40 -6.11
C ASP A 233 -3.75 -5.58 -5.99
N LEU A 234 -3.79 -4.25 -6.20
CA LEU A 234 -2.64 -3.37 -5.90
C LEU A 234 -2.33 -3.39 -4.41
N VAL A 235 -3.36 -3.31 -3.56
CA VAL A 235 -3.22 -3.36 -2.11
C VAL A 235 -2.54 -4.66 -1.68
N ALA A 236 -2.96 -5.80 -2.23
CA ALA A 236 -2.35 -7.08 -1.90
C ALA A 236 -0.88 -7.17 -2.36
N MET A 237 -0.56 -6.64 -3.55
CA MET A 237 0.82 -6.63 -4.05
C MET A 237 1.74 -5.77 -3.19
N GLY A 238 1.39 -4.51 -2.94
CA GLY A 238 2.21 -3.60 -2.14
C GLY A 238 2.38 -4.11 -0.71
N THR A 239 1.27 -4.46 -0.03
CA THR A 239 1.29 -4.92 1.36
C THR A 239 2.19 -6.16 1.55
N VAL A 240 2.10 -7.15 0.65
CA VAL A 240 2.91 -8.37 0.78
C VAL A 240 4.36 -8.13 0.37
N ALA A 241 4.60 -7.29 -0.65
CA ALA A 241 5.96 -6.98 -1.11
C ALA A 241 6.74 -6.11 -0.11
N ASP A 242 6.06 -5.28 0.68
CA ASP A 242 6.60 -4.54 1.82
C ASP A 242 6.91 -5.44 3.04
N VAL A 243 6.52 -6.72 3.00
CA VAL A 243 6.68 -7.65 4.13
C VAL A 243 5.88 -7.16 5.36
N ALA A 244 4.80 -6.41 5.13
CA ALA A 244 3.93 -5.94 6.19
C ALA A 244 3.26 -7.12 6.93
N SER A 245 2.94 -6.90 8.21
CA SER A 245 2.30 -7.92 9.07
C SER A 245 0.95 -8.34 8.47
N LEU A 246 0.82 -9.62 8.08
CA LEU A 246 -0.44 -10.18 7.58
C LEU A 246 -1.38 -10.58 8.72
N ARG A 247 -1.71 -9.60 9.56
CA ARG A 247 -2.67 -9.67 10.67
C ARG A 247 -3.74 -8.60 10.49
N GLY A 248 -4.81 -8.68 11.30
CA GLY A 248 -5.85 -7.66 11.36
C GLY A 248 -6.34 -7.18 9.99
N VAL A 249 -6.24 -5.88 9.76
CA VAL A 249 -6.68 -5.21 8.52
C VAL A 249 -5.91 -5.69 7.30
N ASN A 250 -4.57 -5.71 7.34
CA ASN A 250 -3.75 -6.18 6.21
C ASN A 250 -4.14 -7.60 5.78
N ARG A 251 -4.38 -8.50 6.74
CA ARG A 251 -4.82 -9.86 6.42
C ARG A 251 -6.13 -9.86 5.62
N ALA A 252 -7.11 -9.05 6.01
CA ALA A 252 -8.39 -8.96 5.33
C ALA A 252 -8.23 -8.37 3.91
N LEU A 253 -7.49 -7.26 3.78
CA LEU A 253 -7.22 -6.60 2.50
C LEU A 253 -6.46 -7.52 1.54
N VAL A 254 -5.40 -8.16 2.01
CA VAL A 254 -4.60 -9.11 1.20
C VAL A 254 -5.43 -10.32 0.79
N ARG A 255 -6.23 -10.91 1.68
CA ARG A 255 -7.13 -12.02 1.34
C ARG A 255 -8.09 -11.63 0.22
N ASP A 256 -8.71 -10.46 0.33
CA ASP A 256 -9.69 -10.01 -0.67
C ASP A 256 -9.02 -9.59 -1.98
N GLY A 257 -7.81 -9.03 -1.92
CA GLY A 257 -6.99 -8.73 -3.10
C GLY A 257 -6.47 -9.95 -3.84
N LEU A 258 -6.06 -11.01 -3.13
CA LEU A 258 -5.70 -12.29 -3.76
C LEU A 258 -6.86 -12.88 -4.57
N ARG A 259 -8.10 -12.73 -4.07
CA ARG A 259 -9.29 -13.14 -4.82
C ARG A 259 -9.59 -12.24 -6.02
N ALA A 260 -9.31 -10.96 -5.91
CA ALA A 260 -9.44 -10.05 -7.06
C ALA A 260 -8.47 -10.40 -8.20
N MET A 261 -7.30 -10.99 -7.87
CA MET A 261 -6.33 -11.49 -8.86
C MET A 261 -6.70 -12.83 -9.51
N ASP A 262 -7.56 -13.61 -8.86
CA ASP A 262 -8.06 -14.92 -9.34
C ASP A 262 -9.19 -14.77 -10.37
N CYS A 263 -9.84 -13.60 -10.41
CA CYS A 263 -11.02 -13.40 -11.23
C CYS A 263 -10.71 -12.93 -12.66
N SER A 264 -11.59 -13.22 -13.61
CA SER A 264 -11.48 -12.76 -15.01
C SER A 264 -11.43 -11.23 -15.18
N GLY A 265 -11.77 -10.46 -14.13
CA GLY A 265 -11.73 -9.00 -14.07
C GLY A 265 -10.37 -8.39 -13.71
N THR A 266 -9.32 -9.21 -13.48
CA THR A 266 -7.98 -8.67 -13.15
C THR A 266 -7.46 -7.74 -14.24
N ARG A 267 -6.85 -6.62 -13.84
CA ARG A 267 -6.34 -5.63 -14.79
C ARG A 267 -5.23 -6.18 -15.68
N PRO A 268 -5.07 -5.66 -16.91
CA PRO A 268 -4.13 -6.19 -17.90
C PRO A 268 -2.70 -6.30 -17.39
N GLY A 269 -2.19 -5.26 -16.72
CA GLY A 269 -0.86 -5.23 -16.12
C GLY A 269 -0.58 -6.38 -15.16
N VAL A 270 -1.47 -6.57 -14.17
CA VAL A 270 -1.35 -7.64 -13.17
C VAL A 270 -1.43 -9.00 -13.82
N ARG A 271 -2.33 -9.20 -14.78
CA ARG A 271 -2.44 -10.46 -15.52
C ARG A 271 -1.20 -10.78 -16.35
N ALA A 272 -0.59 -9.78 -16.99
CA ALA A 272 0.67 -9.95 -17.71
C ALA A 272 1.80 -10.33 -16.74
N LEU A 273 1.88 -9.64 -15.60
CA LEU A 273 2.89 -9.91 -14.57
C LEU A 273 2.78 -11.33 -13.99
N LEU A 274 1.56 -11.79 -13.67
CA LEU A 274 1.30 -13.17 -13.23
C LEU A 274 1.79 -14.19 -14.27
N ARG A 275 1.50 -13.95 -15.55
CA ARG A 275 1.90 -14.83 -16.66
C ARG A 275 3.43 -14.95 -16.78
N VAL A 276 4.16 -13.84 -16.80
CA VAL A 276 5.64 -13.88 -16.90
C VAL A 276 6.29 -14.40 -15.62
N ALA A 277 5.59 -14.29 -14.49
CA ALA A 277 6.00 -14.88 -13.23
C ALA A 277 5.76 -16.39 -13.15
N GLY A 278 5.04 -16.98 -14.11
CA GLY A 278 4.66 -18.39 -14.09
C GLY A 278 3.65 -18.72 -12.99
N VAL A 279 2.84 -17.74 -12.58
CA VAL A 279 1.81 -17.88 -11.56
C VAL A 279 0.46 -18.04 -12.26
N ALA A 280 -0.23 -19.14 -11.96
CA ALA A 280 -1.57 -19.38 -12.44
C ALA A 280 -2.55 -18.44 -11.69
N PRO A 281 -3.37 -17.65 -12.39
CA PRO A 281 -4.31 -16.72 -11.75
C PRO A 281 -5.24 -17.43 -10.74
N GLU A 282 -5.61 -18.68 -11.00
CA GLU A 282 -6.61 -19.41 -10.21
C GLU A 282 -6.16 -19.76 -8.78
N VAL A 283 -4.88 -19.55 -8.46
CA VAL A 283 -4.26 -19.99 -7.21
C VAL A 283 -3.24 -18.99 -6.67
N VAL A 284 -3.37 -17.69 -6.97
CA VAL A 284 -2.41 -16.69 -6.47
C VAL A 284 -2.35 -16.70 -4.95
N THR A 285 -1.15 -16.88 -4.41
CA THR A 285 -0.89 -16.85 -2.97
C THR A 285 -0.06 -15.64 -2.55
N ALA A 286 -0.04 -15.34 -1.26
CA ALA A 286 0.90 -14.35 -0.72
C ALA A 286 2.37 -14.76 -0.95
N GLU A 287 2.67 -16.06 -1.02
CA GLU A 287 4.03 -16.54 -1.35
C GLU A 287 4.40 -16.20 -2.80
N ASP A 288 3.47 -16.36 -3.75
CA ASP A 288 3.68 -15.93 -5.14
C ASP A 288 3.96 -14.43 -5.22
N ILE A 289 3.22 -13.62 -4.45
CA ILE A 289 3.50 -12.18 -4.41
C ILE A 289 4.89 -11.92 -3.85
N ALA A 290 5.23 -12.49 -2.68
CA ALA A 290 6.49 -12.24 -1.99
C ALA A 290 7.72 -12.68 -2.80
N PHE A 291 7.65 -13.81 -3.51
CA PHE A 291 8.82 -14.42 -4.15
C PHE A 291 8.85 -14.31 -5.67
N ARG A 292 7.75 -13.94 -6.33
CA ARG A 292 7.68 -13.87 -7.80
C ARG A 292 7.26 -12.50 -8.30
N ILE A 293 6.22 -11.91 -7.73
CA ILE A 293 5.64 -10.64 -8.21
C ILE A 293 6.41 -9.44 -7.65
N GLY A 294 6.50 -9.32 -6.32
CA GLY A 294 7.21 -8.25 -5.63
C GLY A 294 8.65 -8.07 -6.12
N PRO A 295 9.46 -9.15 -6.26
CA PRO A 295 10.81 -9.05 -6.79
C PRO A 295 10.90 -8.51 -8.22
N ARG A 296 9.89 -8.74 -9.09
CA ARG A 296 9.86 -8.20 -10.46
C ARG A 296 9.54 -6.72 -10.48
N ILE A 297 8.59 -6.28 -9.67
CA ILE A 297 8.29 -4.86 -9.48
C ILE A 297 9.53 -4.14 -8.92
N ASN A 298 10.12 -4.68 -7.85
CA ASN A 298 11.33 -4.14 -7.23
C ASN A 298 12.55 -4.17 -8.14
N ALA A 299 12.63 -5.10 -9.09
CA ALA A 299 13.73 -5.15 -10.06
C ALA A 299 13.73 -3.92 -10.97
N ALA A 300 12.55 -3.42 -11.38
CA ALA A 300 12.42 -2.20 -12.15
C ALA A 300 13.03 -1.01 -11.41
N GLY A 301 12.64 -0.77 -10.15
CA GLY A 301 13.21 0.32 -9.35
C GLY A 301 14.69 0.15 -8.96
N ARG A 302 15.23 -1.08 -8.98
CA ARG A 302 16.62 -1.35 -8.55
C ARG A 302 17.64 -1.35 -9.68
N ILE A 303 17.23 -1.75 -10.88
CA ILE A 303 18.12 -2.01 -12.04
C ILE A 303 17.83 -1.04 -13.19
N ASP A 304 16.57 -0.65 -13.37
CA ASP A 304 16.12 0.23 -14.45
C ASP A 304 15.35 1.42 -13.84
N SER A 305 14.34 1.94 -14.53
CA SER A 305 13.39 2.91 -13.97
C SER A 305 12.18 2.23 -13.34
N PRO A 306 11.74 2.64 -12.12
CA PRO A 306 10.49 2.18 -11.52
C PRO A 306 9.25 2.58 -12.35
N CYS A 307 9.39 3.54 -13.27
CA CYS A 307 8.36 3.88 -14.25
C CYS A 307 7.93 2.66 -15.08
N LEU A 308 8.83 1.69 -15.36
CA LEU A 308 8.47 0.48 -16.10
C LEU A 308 7.40 -0.35 -15.38
N ALA A 309 7.58 -0.57 -14.06
CA ALA A 309 6.61 -1.31 -13.27
C ALA A 309 5.31 -0.51 -13.08
N PHE A 310 5.41 0.79 -12.91
CA PHE A 310 4.25 1.68 -12.86
C PHE A 310 3.45 1.65 -14.16
N ASP A 311 4.09 1.82 -15.31
CA ASP A 311 3.45 1.79 -16.63
C ASP A 311 2.78 0.44 -16.88
N LEU A 312 3.41 -0.67 -16.45
CA LEU A 312 2.81 -2.00 -16.49
C LEU A 312 1.50 -2.03 -15.69
N LEU A 313 1.49 -1.54 -14.45
CA LEU A 313 0.29 -1.52 -13.60
C LEU A 313 -0.80 -0.58 -14.11
N MET A 314 -0.41 0.48 -14.83
CA MET A 314 -1.32 1.46 -15.45
C MET A 314 -1.85 1.02 -16.82
N ALA A 315 -1.30 -0.04 -17.43
CA ALA A 315 -1.65 -0.46 -18.78
C ALA A 315 -3.10 -0.97 -18.88
N SER A 316 -3.87 -0.36 -19.79
CA SER A 316 -5.25 -0.75 -20.11
C SER A 316 -5.35 -1.68 -21.33
N ASP A 317 -4.36 -1.68 -22.21
CA ASP A 317 -4.28 -2.60 -23.35
C ASP A 317 -3.48 -3.87 -22.98
N PRO A 318 -4.03 -5.08 -23.21
CA PRO A 318 -3.32 -6.33 -22.93
C PRO A 318 -2.02 -6.54 -23.71
N LEU A 319 -1.87 -5.99 -24.92
CA LEU A 319 -0.62 -6.14 -25.69
C LEU A 319 0.46 -5.24 -25.12
N ASP A 320 0.12 -4.00 -24.78
CA ASP A 320 1.05 -3.08 -24.10
C ASP A 320 1.48 -3.64 -22.74
N ALA A 321 0.54 -4.15 -21.95
CA ALA A 321 0.86 -4.82 -20.67
C ALA A 321 1.82 -6.00 -20.87
N GLN A 322 1.63 -6.81 -21.90
CA GLN A 322 2.51 -7.93 -22.20
C GLN A 322 3.92 -7.50 -22.66
N ARG A 323 4.05 -6.33 -23.29
CA ARG A 323 5.35 -5.78 -23.69
C ARG A 323 6.14 -5.22 -22.51
N LEU A 324 5.44 -4.69 -21.49
CA LEU A 324 6.04 -4.11 -20.29
C LEU A 324 6.44 -5.15 -19.24
N ALA A 325 5.75 -6.31 -19.20
CA ALA A 325 5.98 -7.40 -18.25
C ALA A 325 7.19 -8.28 -18.61
#